data_AF-A0A0F8F5A3-F1
#
_entry.id   AF-A0A0F8F5A3-F1
#
_cell.length_a   1.000
_cell.length_b   1.000
_cell.length_c   1.000
_cell.angle_alpha   90.00
_cell.angle_beta   90.00
_cell.angle_gamma   90.00
#
_symmetry.space_group_name_H-M   'P 1'
#
loop_
_entity.id
_entity.type
_entity.pdbx_description
1 polymer ?
#
loop_
_entity_poly.entity_id
_entity_poly.type
_entity_poly.pdbx_seq_one_letter_code
_entity_poly.pdbx_strand_id
1 'polypeptide(L)'
;MNITKQRAFPTIPNKNISVPIGSILAVQLFYEKLNFCDIFGKYKSKGLDLNSLLIGLLSYKLTENFSIKEAGKWLNQEEVLDILNLERFHERVLYRTLELLGRNREEILSDILDCQWRFNFLHFGRFKFPHLQI
;
A
#
# COMPACT_ATOMS: atom_id res chain seq x y z
N MET A 1 23.14 -33.15 24.02
CA MET A 1 22.54 -31.88 23.53
C MET A 1 21.16 -31.75 24.16
N ASN A 2 20.97 -30.78 25.07
CA ASN A 2 19.65 -30.49 25.62
C ASN A 2 18.90 -29.59 24.64
N ILE A 3 17.81 -30.10 24.07
CA ILE A 3 16.95 -29.36 23.16
C ILE A 3 16.07 -28.46 24.03
N THR A 4 16.29 -27.14 23.99
CA THR A 4 15.46 -26.17 24.70
C THR A 4 14.06 -26.17 24.08
N LYS A 5 13.07 -26.78 24.78
CA LYS A 5 11.66 -26.66 24.42
C LYS A 5 11.24 -25.19 24.45
N GLN A 6 10.84 -24.64 23.30
CA GLN A 6 10.17 -23.34 23.26
C GLN A 6 8.92 -23.41 24.15
N ARG A 7 8.89 -22.57 25.19
CA ARG A 7 7.71 -22.39 26.07
C ARG A 7 6.81 -21.31 25.49
N ALA A 8 6.30 -21.51 24.28
CA ALA A 8 5.20 -20.67 23.80
C ALA A 8 3.90 -21.37 24.21
N PHE A 9 3.09 -20.69 25.03
CA PHE A 9 1.72 -21.14 25.25
C PHE A 9 0.95 -21.04 23.93
N PRO A 10 0.06 -22.00 23.61
CA PRO A 10 -0.79 -21.88 22.44
C PRO A 10 -1.61 -20.59 22.56
N THR A 11 -1.48 -19.70 21.59
CA THR A 11 -2.29 -18.49 21.53
C THR A 11 -3.73 -18.90 21.22
N ILE A 12 -4.66 -18.57 22.11
CA ILE A 12 -6.08 -18.69 21.82
C ILE A 12 -6.43 -17.50 20.92
N PRO A 13 -6.88 -17.73 19.67
CA PRO A 13 -7.26 -16.63 18.80
C PRO A 13 -8.40 -15.85 19.46
N ASN A 14 -8.13 -14.57 19.69
CA ASN A 14 -9.13 -13.62 20.14
C ASN A 14 -10.09 -13.32 18.97
N LYS A 15 -11.40 -13.21 19.23
CA LYS A 15 -12.37 -12.75 18.23
C LYS A 15 -12.22 -11.27 17.90
N ASN A 16 -11.54 -10.49 18.74
CA ASN A 16 -11.28 -9.07 18.47
C ASN A 16 -10.31 -8.96 17.30
N ILE A 17 -10.77 -8.31 16.26
CA ILE A 17 -9.94 -7.96 15.11
C ILE A 17 -9.24 -6.67 15.48
N SER A 18 -7.91 -6.69 15.62
CA SER A 18 -7.13 -5.47 15.67
C SER A 18 -6.88 -5.01 14.24
N VAL A 19 -7.65 -4.04 13.76
CA VAL A 19 -7.33 -3.35 12.51
C VAL A 19 -6.16 -2.40 12.79
N PRO A 20 -5.02 -2.53 12.09
CA PRO A 20 -3.89 -1.63 12.24
C PRO A 20 -4.17 -0.25 11.60
N ILE A 21 -5.11 0.50 12.18
CA ILE A 21 -5.55 1.82 11.73
C ILE A 21 -4.37 2.78 11.58
N GLY A 22 -3.41 2.71 12.51
CA GLY A 22 -2.19 3.53 12.45
C GLY A 22 -1.40 3.35 11.15
N SER A 23 -1.35 2.12 10.62
CA SER A 23 -0.70 1.84 9.34
C SER A 23 -1.49 2.41 8.17
N ILE A 24 -2.82 2.30 8.19
CA ILE A 24 -3.68 2.88 7.15
C ILE A 24 -3.52 4.39 7.10
N LEU A 25 -3.59 5.06 8.26
CA LEU A 25 -3.40 6.51 8.36
C LEU A 25 -2.00 6.94 7.92
N ALA A 26 -0.97 6.20 8.29
CA ALA A 26 0.40 6.49 7.83
C ALA A 26 0.50 6.38 6.31
N VAL A 27 -0.06 5.33 5.71
CA VAL A 27 -0.07 5.17 4.25
C VAL A 27 -0.82 6.31 3.59
N GLN A 28 -2.02 6.66 4.05
CA GLN A 28 -2.80 7.79 3.53
C GLN A 28 -2.00 9.10 3.57
N LEU A 29 -1.34 9.39 4.71
CA LEU A 29 -0.52 10.59 4.86
C LEU A 29 0.65 10.64 3.88
N PHE A 30 1.37 9.53 3.68
CA PHE A 30 2.44 9.48 2.67
C PHE A 30 1.91 9.51 1.25
N TYR A 31 0.75 8.90 1.00
CA TYR A 31 0.09 8.91 -0.30
C TYR A 31 -0.26 10.33 -0.74
N GLU A 32 -0.77 11.15 0.17
CA GLU A 32 -1.04 12.56 -0.06
C GLU A 32 0.26 13.37 -0.23
N LYS A 33 1.22 13.23 0.68
CA LYS A 33 2.49 13.98 0.63
C LYS A 33 3.29 13.74 -0.64
N LEU A 34 3.23 12.54 -1.20
CA LEU A 34 3.94 12.15 -2.41
C LEU A 34 3.08 12.31 -3.68
N ASN A 35 1.87 12.86 -3.54
CA ASN A 35 0.91 13.08 -4.62
C ASN A 35 0.60 11.81 -5.44
N PHE A 36 0.53 10.66 -4.76
CA PHE A 36 0.29 9.38 -5.41
C PHE A 36 -1.12 9.27 -6.01
N CYS A 37 -2.09 10.02 -5.49
CA CYS A 37 -3.45 10.09 -6.06
C CYS A 37 -3.44 10.44 -7.55
N ASP A 38 -2.62 11.43 -7.96
CA ASP A 38 -2.54 11.87 -9.35
C ASP A 38 -1.79 10.85 -10.21
N ILE A 39 -0.70 10.27 -9.67
CA ILE A 39 0.12 9.28 -10.38
C ILE A 39 -0.71 8.04 -10.72
N PHE A 40 -1.43 7.49 -9.73
CA PHE A 40 -2.16 6.26 -9.93
C PHE A 40 -3.56 6.51 -10.51
N GLY A 41 -4.19 7.64 -10.20
CA GLY A 41 -5.54 7.99 -10.65
C GLY A 41 -5.71 8.00 -12.17
N LYS A 42 -4.67 8.29 -12.95
CA LYS A 42 -4.74 8.31 -14.41
C LYS A 42 -4.97 6.93 -15.06
N TYR A 43 -4.69 5.84 -14.34
CA TYR A 43 -4.77 4.48 -14.91
C TYR A 43 -6.14 3.81 -14.79
N LYS A 44 -7.05 4.34 -13.96
CA LYS A 44 -8.36 3.74 -13.76
C LYS A 44 -9.43 4.79 -13.44
N SER A 45 -10.39 4.92 -14.34
CA SER A 45 -11.50 5.86 -14.22
C SER A 45 -12.85 5.22 -13.88
N LYS A 46 -12.97 3.88 -13.87
CA LYS A 46 -14.24 3.17 -13.67
C LYS A 46 -14.10 1.99 -12.69
N GLY A 47 -15.18 1.72 -11.96
CA GLY A 47 -15.25 0.67 -10.93
C GLY A 47 -14.73 1.15 -9.58
N LEU A 48 -14.26 0.20 -8.75
CA LEU A 48 -13.68 0.52 -7.43
C LEU A 48 -12.48 1.45 -7.57
N ASP A 49 -12.37 2.40 -6.65
CA ASP A 49 -11.28 3.38 -6.66
C ASP A 49 -9.91 2.71 -6.58
N LEU A 50 -9.03 3.06 -7.51
CA LEU A 50 -7.69 2.48 -7.57
C LEU A 50 -6.84 2.94 -6.38
N ASN A 51 -6.96 4.21 -6.00
CA ASN A 51 -6.15 4.78 -4.93
C ASN A 51 -6.47 4.11 -3.60
N SER A 52 -7.75 3.95 -3.24
CA SER A 52 -8.19 3.21 -2.05
C SER A 52 -7.72 1.75 -2.05
N LEU A 53 -7.77 1.05 -3.20
CA LEU A 53 -7.25 -0.33 -3.29
C LEU A 53 -5.73 -0.39 -3.05
N LEU A 54 -4.97 0.59 -3.55
CA LEU A 54 -3.51 0.66 -3.36
C LEU A 54 -3.14 1.01 -1.92
N ILE A 55 -3.84 1.99 -1.32
CA ILE A 55 -3.69 2.34 0.09
C ILE A 55 -3.94 1.09 0.96
N GLY A 56 -5.01 0.36 0.66
CA GLY A 56 -5.34 -0.89 1.34
C GLY A 56 -4.25 -1.96 1.22
N LEU A 57 -3.74 -2.20 0.00
CA LEU A 57 -2.66 -3.17 -0.25
C LEU A 57 -1.35 -2.79 0.44
N LEU A 58 -0.97 -1.51 0.40
CA LEU A 58 0.22 -0.99 1.08
C LEU A 58 0.08 -1.12 2.60
N SER A 59 -1.09 -0.78 3.14
CA SER A 59 -1.39 -0.89 4.57
C SER A 59 -1.26 -2.33 5.04
N TYR A 60 -1.87 -3.26 4.31
CA TYR A 60 -1.75 -4.69 4.60
C TYR A 60 -0.31 -5.19 4.52
N LYS A 61 0.46 -4.74 3.52
CA LYS A 61 1.89 -5.11 3.37
C LYS A 61 2.76 -4.62 4.52
N LEU A 62 2.42 -3.48 5.13
CA LEU A 62 3.16 -2.95 6.28
C LEU A 62 2.86 -3.69 7.58
N THR A 63 1.74 -4.43 7.65
CA THR A 63 1.24 -5.03 8.89
C THR A 63 1.35 -6.54 8.91
N GLU A 64 1.18 -7.19 7.75
CA GLU A 64 1.06 -8.63 7.60
C GLU A 64 1.93 -9.18 6.46
N ASN A 65 2.09 -10.50 6.42
CA ASN A 65 2.84 -11.16 5.35
C ASN A 65 2.06 -11.13 4.01
N PHE A 66 2.77 -10.83 2.92
CA PHE A 66 2.26 -10.46 1.60
C PHE A 66 1.57 -11.62 0.84
N SER A 67 0.36 -12.00 1.26
CA SER A 67 -0.56 -12.85 0.50
C SER A 67 -1.73 -12.02 -0.03
N ILE A 68 -1.92 -11.99 -1.35
CA ILE A 68 -3.03 -11.23 -1.97
C ILE A 68 -4.39 -11.79 -1.60
N LYS A 69 -4.48 -13.11 -1.41
CA LYS A 69 -5.70 -13.77 -0.94
C LYS A 69 -6.08 -13.29 0.47
N GLU A 70 -5.11 -13.27 1.38
CA GLU A 70 -5.35 -12.80 2.75
C GLU A 70 -5.56 -11.28 2.80
N ALA A 71 -4.87 -10.51 1.97
CA ALA A 71 -5.13 -9.09 1.78
C ALA A 71 -6.58 -8.84 1.33
N GLY A 72 -7.11 -9.66 0.42
CA GLY A 72 -8.50 -9.61 0.00
C GLY A 72 -9.48 -9.84 1.14
N LYS A 73 -9.20 -10.81 2.02
CA LYS A 73 -10.04 -11.03 3.21
C LYS A 73 -9.96 -9.87 4.20
N TRP A 74 -8.76 -9.38 4.45
CA TRP A 74 -8.52 -8.27 5.38
C TRP A 74 -9.19 -6.98 4.90
N LEU A 75 -9.06 -6.65 3.61
CA LEU A 75 -9.69 -5.46 3.03
C LEU A 75 -11.22 -5.53 3.01
N ASN A 76 -11.81 -6.72 3.06
CA ASN A 76 -13.27 -6.91 3.07
C ASN A 76 -13.86 -6.97 4.49
N GLN A 77 -13.08 -6.63 5.52
CA GLN A 77 -13.59 -6.33 6.86
C GLN A 77 -14.36 -5.01 6.83
N GLU A 78 -15.49 -4.93 7.55
CA GLU A 78 -16.40 -3.79 7.49
C GLU A 78 -15.70 -2.49 7.87
N GLU A 79 -14.86 -2.53 8.90
CA GLU A 79 -14.11 -1.38 9.40
C GLU A 79 -13.08 -0.88 8.38
N VAL A 80 -12.44 -1.79 7.64
CA VAL A 80 -11.43 -1.43 6.62
C VAL A 80 -12.12 -0.86 5.37
N LEU A 81 -13.25 -1.45 4.98
CA LEU A 81 -14.07 -0.95 3.88
C LEU A 81 -14.57 0.47 4.17
N ASP A 82 -15.04 0.74 5.38
CA ASP A 82 -15.50 2.07 5.82
C ASP A 82 -14.38 3.11 5.77
N ILE A 83 -13.21 2.80 6.35
CA ILE A 83 -12.04 3.71 6.36
C ILE A 83 -11.57 4.05 4.94
N LEU A 84 -11.61 3.08 4.02
CA LEU A 84 -11.13 3.26 2.64
C LEU A 84 -12.24 3.71 1.68
N ASN A 85 -13.48 3.87 2.15
CA ASN A 85 -14.67 4.15 1.35
C ASN A 85 -14.79 3.17 0.16
N LEU A 86 -14.67 1.88 0.44
CA LEU A 86 -14.76 0.80 -0.54
C LEU A 86 -16.01 -0.05 -0.32
N GLU A 87 -16.59 -0.54 -1.41
CA GLU A 87 -17.60 -1.61 -1.34
C GLU A 87 -16.92 -2.98 -1.29
N ARG A 88 -17.62 -3.98 -0.73
CA ARG A 88 -17.14 -5.35 -0.68
C ARG A 88 -16.85 -5.90 -2.08
N PHE A 89 -15.72 -6.58 -2.26
CA PHE A 89 -15.24 -7.01 -3.57
C PHE A 89 -14.59 -8.40 -3.57
N HIS A 90 -14.52 -9.01 -4.74
CA HIS A 90 -13.83 -10.29 -4.92
C HIS A 90 -12.31 -10.10 -5.01
N GLU A 91 -11.52 -10.96 -4.36
CA GLU A 91 -10.04 -10.91 -4.31
C GLU A 91 -9.35 -10.74 -5.68
N ARG A 92 -9.96 -11.26 -6.75
CA ARG A 92 -9.55 -11.06 -8.16
C ARG A 92 -9.36 -9.59 -8.55
N VAL A 93 -10.06 -8.66 -7.90
CA VAL A 93 -9.89 -7.22 -8.13
C VAL A 93 -8.47 -6.77 -7.77
N LEU A 94 -7.87 -7.33 -6.70
CA LEU A 94 -6.50 -6.99 -6.29
C LEU A 94 -5.49 -7.51 -7.30
N TYR A 95 -5.68 -8.73 -7.81
CA TYR A 95 -4.82 -9.27 -8.88
C TYR A 95 -4.87 -8.42 -10.15
N ARG A 96 -6.07 -8.01 -10.59
CA ARG A 96 -6.24 -7.09 -11.74
C ARG A 96 -5.62 -5.72 -11.48
N THR A 97 -5.70 -5.25 -10.24
CA THR A 97 -5.05 -4.00 -9.82
C THR A 97 -3.54 -4.10 -9.98
N LEU A 98 -2.92 -5.17 -9.47
CA LEU A 98 -1.48 -5.40 -9.63
C LEU A 98 -1.08 -5.62 -11.10
N GLU A 99 -1.91 -6.27 -11.90
CA GLU A 99 -1.68 -6.44 -13.34
C GLU A 99 -1.72 -5.07 -14.07
N LEU A 100 -2.64 -4.19 -13.70
CA LEU A 100 -2.68 -2.82 -14.21
C LEU A 100 -1.41 -2.05 -13.85
N LEU A 101 -0.94 -2.12 -12.61
CA LEU A 101 0.34 -1.51 -12.22
C LEU A 101 1.51 -2.11 -13.00
N GLY A 102 1.55 -3.44 -13.15
CA GLY A 102 2.62 -4.14 -13.84
C GLY A 102 2.74 -3.74 -15.31
N ARG A 103 1.61 -3.52 -15.99
CA ARG A 103 1.58 -3.03 -17.38
C ARG A 103 2.10 -1.61 -17.55
N ASN A 104 1.93 -0.77 -16.54
CA ASN A 104 2.31 0.65 -16.57
C ASN A 104 3.55 0.96 -15.72
N ARG A 105 4.31 -0.08 -15.32
CA ARG A 105 5.36 0.04 -14.30
C ARG A 105 6.41 1.10 -14.63
N GLU A 106 6.88 1.14 -15.87
CA GLU A 106 7.93 2.09 -16.29
C GLU A 106 7.49 3.55 -16.12
N GLU A 107 6.27 3.86 -16.57
CA GLU A 107 5.70 5.20 -16.45
C GLU A 107 5.43 5.58 -14.99
N ILE A 108 4.86 4.66 -14.21
CA ILE A 108 4.64 4.85 -12.76
C ILE A 108 5.97 5.13 -12.05
N LEU A 109 7.03 4.38 -12.35
CA LEU A 109 8.35 4.60 -11.76
C LEU A 109 8.91 5.95 -12.16
N SER A 110 8.75 6.36 -13.42
CA SER A 110 9.15 7.68 -13.89
C SER A 110 8.43 8.80 -13.15
N ASP A 111 7.12 8.70 -12.97
CA ASP A 111 6.32 9.71 -12.27
C ASP A 111 6.69 9.81 -10.79
N ILE A 112 6.93 8.67 -10.14
CA ILE A 112 7.36 8.63 -8.73
C ILE A 112 8.74 9.30 -8.58
N LEU A 113 9.67 9.00 -9.49
CA LEU A 113 10.99 9.64 -9.50
C LEU A 113 10.85 11.15 -9.69
N ASP A 114 10.03 11.61 -10.63
CA ASP A 114 9.79 13.04 -10.85
C ASP A 114 9.20 13.71 -9.60
N CYS A 115 8.22 13.08 -8.95
CA CYS A 115 7.67 13.59 -7.68
C CYS A 115 8.73 13.68 -6.59
N GLN A 116 9.61 12.69 -6.48
CA GLN A 116 10.72 12.71 -5.52
C GLN A 116 11.73 13.82 -5.83
N TRP A 117 12.08 14.01 -7.11
CA TRP A 117 12.95 15.10 -7.55
C TRP A 117 12.34 16.46 -7.22
N ARG A 118 11.06 16.66 -7.51
CA ARG A 118 10.32 17.90 -7.20
C ARG A 118 10.27 18.14 -5.70
N PHE A 119 9.94 17.12 -4.90
CA PHE A 119 9.94 17.21 -3.44
C PHE A 119 11.32 17.62 -2.90
N ASN A 120 12.38 16.93 -3.34
CA ASN A 120 13.74 17.24 -2.91
C ASN A 120 14.17 18.66 -3.34
N PHE A 121 13.85 19.06 -4.56
CA PHE A 121 14.15 20.39 -5.07
C PHE A 121 13.47 21.50 -4.28
N LEU A 122 12.17 21.34 -3.97
CA LEU A 122 11.36 22.31 -3.22
C LEU A 122 11.81 22.45 -1.76
N HIS A 123 12.15 21.34 -1.10
CA HIS A 123 12.45 21.34 0.34
C HIS A 123 13.92 21.51 0.68
N PHE A 124 14.85 21.12 -0.19
CA PHE A 124 16.29 21.17 0.10
C PHE A 124 17.08 22.09 -0.84
N GLY A 125 16.43 22.71 -1.84
CA GLY A 125 17.12 23.50 -2.85
C GLY A 125 18.09 22.65 -3.67
N ARG A 126 18.83 23.27 -4.61
CA ARG A 126 19.80 22.57 -5.48
C ARG A 126 20.99 22.00 -4.70
N PHE A 127 20.81 20.90 -3.97
CA PHE A 127 21.87 19.91 -3.85
C PHE A 127 21.97 19.20 -5.20
N LYS A 128 22.77 19.78 -6.09
CA LYS A 128 23.32 19.08 -7.26
C LYS A 128 23.94 17.79 -6.71
N PHE A 129 23.34 16.63 -6.95
CA PHE A 129 24.06 15.36 -6.88
C PHE A 129 25.05 15.37 -8.05
N PRO A 130 26.36 15.61 -7.84
CA PRO A 130 27.29 15.86 -8.95
C PRO A 130 27.68 14.58 -9.71
N HIS A 131 27.07 13.43 -9.42
CA HIS A 131 27.64 12.12 -9.76
C HIS A 131 26.68 11.15 -10.46
N LEU A 132 25.54 11.61 -10.99
CA LEU A 132 24.81 10.86 -12.01
C LEU A 132 24.71 11.70 -13.28
N GLN A 133 25.77 11.65 -14.08
CA GLN A 133 25.68 11.89 -15.51
C GLN A 133 25.28 10.56 -16.15
N ILE A 134 24.14 10.55 -16.83
CA ILE A 134 23.83 9.59 -17.89
C ILE A 134 24.57 10.07 -19.14
#